data_AF-A0A7X9FWN0-F1
#
_entry.id   AF-A0A7X9FWN0-F1
#
_cell.length_a   1.000
_cell.length_b   1.000
_cell.length_c   1.000
_cell.angle_alpha   90.00
_cell.angle_beta   90.00
_cell.angle_gamma   90.00
#
_symmetry.space_group_name_H-M   'P 1'
#
loop_
_entity.id
_entity.type
_entity.pdbx_description
1 polymer ?
#
loop_
_entity_poly.entity_id
_entity_poly.type
_entity_poly.pdbx_seq_one_letter_code
_entity_poly.pdbx_strand_id
1 'polypeptide(L)'
;MYSNLVSGELVSVEGVEVFNGFPYLMTYIVRSFYHLTFLPATWCRHFLFKLAKLQAAQNKLDTFLVLNEMTFIYFPGRNSNNDRFLKKPPAWGKLVSDRLQPVYPIPEDLDLKARNDKWQKIEEDLIDDDFIFGDPTKGGRQATPKDLEQLKGFNEDGVPTGLYKCPACEFYKGTCLDPSPCFQGLKVKVRCRCENDNKCARCGQPLSQFRLNANYYDEKTRSIWYVPGFTALNHVCPDLSKKRIIQRIIKKREVKDED
;
A
#
# COMPACT_ATOMS: atom_id res chain seq x y z
N MET A 1 34.70 -0.93 10.62
CA MET A 1 34.67 -2.24 9.95
C MET A 1 33.63 -2.16 8.86
N TYR A 2 34.04 -2.05 7.60
CA TYR A 2 33.12 -2.11 6.47
C TYR A 2 32.76 -3.59 6.28
N SER A 3 31.50 -3.92 6.50
CA SER A 3 30.99 -5.26 6.25
C SER A 3 31.16 -5.58 4.76
N ASN A 4 31.87 -6.67 4.43
CA ASN A 4 32.02 -7.22 3.08
C ASN A 4 30.72 -7.87 2.57
N LEU A 5 29.56 -7.28 2.90
CA LEU A 5 28.29 -7.79 2.44
C LEU A 5 28.14 -7.47 0.97
N VAL A 6 27.93 -8.51 0.18
CA VAL A 6 27.57 -8.38 -1.22
C VAL A 6 26.19 -7.71 -1.25
N SER A 7 26.11 -6.51 -1.82
CA SER A 7 24.83 -5.82 -2.02
C SER A 7 23.87 -6.69 -2.83
N GLY A 8 22.64 -6.86 -2.35
CA GLY A 8 21.56 -7.62 -2.95
C GLY A 8 21.26 -9.00 -2.33
N GLU A 9 21.42 -9.16 -1.02
CA GLU A 9 21.05 -10.33 -0.22
C GLU A 9 20.08 -9.92 0.92
N LEU A 10 19.37 -10.89 1.51
CA LEU A 10 18.64 -10.68 2.76
C LEU A 10 19.59 -10.82 3.95
N VAL A 11 19.60 -9.81 4.82
CA VAL A 11 20.40 -9.78 6.05
C VAL A 11 19.49 -9.65 7.27
N SER A 12 19.84 -10.31 8.37
CA SER A 12 19.07 -10.21 9.61
C SER A 12 19.54 -9.01 10.42
N VAL A 13 18.65 -8.04 10.62
CA VAL A 13 18.86 -6.88 11.49
C VAL A 13 17.88 -6.97 12.65
N GLU A 14 18.40 -7.16 13.87
CA GLU A 14 17.57 -7.21 15.08
C GLU A 14 16.46 -8.28 15.03
N GLY A 15 16.71 -9.39 14.31
CA GLY A 15 15.78 -10.51 14.13
C GLY A 15 14.78 -10.33 12.98
N VAL A 16 14.93 -9.29 12.16
CA VAL A 16 14.09 -9.02 10.98
C VAL A 16 14.94 -9.09 9.74
N GLU A 17 14.49 -9.82 8.72
CA GLU A 17 15.16 -9.85 7.42
C GLU A 17 15.06 -8.49 6.72
N VAL A 18 16.12 -8.05 6.09
CA VAL A 18 16.20 -6.77 5.38
C VAL A 18 17.01 -7.00 4.12
N PHE A 19 16.52 -6.53 2.98
CA PHE A 19 17.31 -6.57 1.76
C PHE A 19 18.44 -5.55 1.82
N ASN A 20 19.70 -5.96 1.68
CA ASN A 20 20.86 -5.06 1.82
C ASN A 20 21.17 -4.23 0.55
N GLY A 21 20.29 -4.25 -0.47
CA GLY A 21 20.40 -3.42 -1.68
C GLY A 21 19.88 -1.99 -1.49
N PHE A 22 20.43 -1.28 -0.51
CA PHE A 22 20.07 0.11 -0.18
C PHE A 22 20.47 1.12 -1.28
N PRO A 23 19.84 2.30 -1.36
CA PRO A 23 18.67 2.74 -0.60
C PRO A 23 17.36 2.36 -1.29
N TYR A 24 16.27 2.27 -0.51
CA TYR A 24 14.93 2.03 -1.02
C TYR A 24 13.84 2.61 -0.10
N LEU A 25 12.65 2.79 -0.66
CA LEU A 25 11.42 2.97 0.11
C LEU A 25 10.77 1.62 0.37
N MET A 26 10.22 1.46 1.56
CA MET A 26 9.30 0.38 1.89
C MET A 26 7.95 1.00 2.27
N THR A 27 6.92 0.79 1.46
CA THR A 27 5.58 1.36 1.68
C THR A 27 4.66 0.29 2.26
N TYR A 28 4.08 0.55 3.42
CA TYR A 28 3.11 -0.34 4.06
C TYR A 28 1.80 -0.35 3.25
N ILE A 29 1.42 -1.54 2.78
CA ILE A 29 0.20 -1.76 2.00
C ILE A 29 -0.88 -2.37 2.89
N VAL A 30 -0.58 -3.49 3.56
CA VAL A 30 -1.41 -4.13 4.60
C VAL A 30 -0.52 -4.74 5.69
N ARG A 31 -1.10 -5.27 6.78
CA ARG A 31 -0.40 -5.69 8.03
C ARG A 31 0.84 -6.57 7.82
N SER A 32 0.89 -7.34 6.74
CA SER A 32 2.00 -8.23 6.39
C SER A 32 2.61 -7.93 5.02
N PHE A 33 2.17 -6.88 4.32
CA PHE A 33 2.49 -6.68 2.91
C PHE A 33 3.04 -5.28 2.67
N TYR A 34 4.25 -5.22 2.15
CA TYR A 34 4.93 -3.97 1.83
C TYR A 34 5.35 -3.94 0.37
N HIS A 35 5.39 -2.74 -0.20
CA HIS A 35 5.92 -2.50 -1.53
C HIS A 35 7.30 -1.86 -1.44
N LEU A 36 8.26 -2.39 -2.20
CA LEU A 36 9.61 -1.85 -2.35
C LEU A 36 9.71 -0.96 -3.57
N THR A 37 10.33 0.21 -3.38
CA THR A 37 10.76 1.10 -4.47
C THR A 37 12.25 1.39 -4.30
N PHE A 38 13.08 0.81 -5.16
CA PHE A 38 14.51 1.05 -5.12
C PHE A 38 14.87 2.45 -5.59
N LEU A 39 15.82 3.09 -4.89
CA LEU A 39 16.26 4.45 -5.16
C LEU A 39 17.74 4.44 -5.57
N PRO A 40 18.19 5.36 -6.45
CA PRO A 40 19.59 5.48 -6.82
C PRO A 40 20.46 5.76 -5.60
N ALA A 41 21.53 4.99 -5.43
CA ALA A 41 22.49 5.21 -4.33
C ALA A 41 23.29 6.51 -4.49
N THR A 42 23.37 7.02 -5.71
CA THR A 42 24.03 8.28 -6.09
C THR A 42 23.25 9.52 -5.64
N TRP A 43 21.98 9.38 -5.28
CA TRP A 43 21.17 10.50 -4.80
C TRP A 43 21.55 10.93 -3.39
N CYS A 44 21.62 12.24 -3.17
CA CYS A 44 21.97 12.77 -1.85
C CYS A 44 20.87 12.48 -0.82
N ARG A 45 21.26 12.27 0.44
CA ARG A 45 20.34 11.92 1.54
C ARG A 45 19.19 12.91 1.72
N HIS A 46 19.45 14.20 1.52
CA HIS A 46 18.42 15.23 1.59
C HIS A 46 17.31 15.02 0.56
N PHE A 47 17.69 14.66 -0.67
CA PHE A 47 16.73 14.36 -1.73
C PHE A 47 15.95 13.07 -1.46
N LEU A 48 16.63 12.01 -1.02
CA LEU A 48 15.98 10.75 -0.62
C LEU A 48 14.94 10.97 0.48
N PHE A 49 15.27 11.75 1.51
CA PHE A 49 14.36 12.12 2.58
C PHE A 49 13.13 12.89 2.07
N LYS A 50 13.36 13.93 1.24
CA LYS A 50 12.28 14.73 0.65
C LYS A 50 11.36 13.86 -0.21
N LEU A 51 11.92 12.93 -0.99
CA LEU A 51 11.16 12.02 -1.83
C LEU A 51 10.30 11.07 -0.99
N ALA A 52 10.87 10.44 0.05
CA ALA A 52 10.12 9.55 0.95
C ALA A 52 8.94 10.27 1.62
N LYS A 53 9.19 11.50 2.11
CA LYS A 53 8.16 12.35 2.71
C LYS A 53 7.06 12.70 1.72
N LEU A 54 7.41 13.04 0.48
CA LEU A 54 6.45 13.34 -0.58
C LEU A 54 5.64 12.11 -0.98
N GLN A 55 6.29 10.95 -1.11
CA GLN A 55 5.63 9.68 -1.41
C GLN A 55 4.51 9.42 -0.38
N ALA A 56 4.85 9.42 0.91
CA ALA A 56 3.91 9.22 2.01
C ALA A 56 2.80 10.27 2.03
N ALA A 57 3.17 11.55 1.85
CA ALA A 57 2.23 12.66 1.87
C ALA A 57 1.20 12.59 0.74
N GLN A 58 1.58 12.13 -0.44
CA GLN A 58 0.69 12.10 -1.60
C GLN A 58 -0.21 10.86 -1.62
N ASN A 59 0.33 9.68 -1.30
CA ASN A 59 -0.46 8.45 -1.34
C ASN A 59 -1.21 8.15 -0.03
N LYS A 60 -0.87 8.85 1.05
CA LYS A 60 -1.41 8.65 2.41
C LYS A 60 -1.17 7.22 2.93
N LEU A 61 -0.09 6.60 2.46
CA LEU A 61 0.42 5.31 2.91
C LEU A 61 1.68 5.52 3.75
N ASP A 62 1.75 4.74 4.81
CA ASP A 62 2.91 4.70 5.69
C ASP A 62 4.13 4.25 4.90
N THR A 63 5.19 5.05 4.92
CA THR A 63 6.38 4.82 4.10
C THR A 63 7.62 4.87 4.98
N PHE A 64 8.56 3.96 4.73
CA PHE A 64 9.84 3.90 5.39
C PHE A 64 10.93 4.19 4.36
N LEU A 65 11.89 5.05 4.70
CA LEU A 65 13.13 5.20 3.96
C LEU A 65 14.19 4.34 4.64
N VAL A 66 14.76 3.40 3.89
CA VAL A 66 15.81 2.51 4.35
C VAL A 66 17.11 2.90 3.64
N LEU A 67 18.07 3.44 4.40
CA LEU A 67 19.32 3.95 3.85
C LEU A 67 20.50 2.97 4.01
N ASN A 68 20.45 2.13 5.05
CA ASN A 68 21.40 1.07 5.36
C ASN A 68 20.82 0.22 6.52
N GLU A 69 21.57 -0.79 6.95
CA GLU A 69 21.24 -1.72 8.04
C GLU A 69 20.96 -1.05 9.40
N MET A 70 21.36 0.21 9.59
CA MET A 70 21.22 0.93 10.86
C MET A 70 20.31 2.16 10.75
N THR A 71 19.92 2.59 9.55
CA THR A 71 19.27 3.88 9.33
C THR A 71 17.92 3.70 8.65
N PHE A 72 16.88 3.74 9.47
CA PHE A 72 15.48 3.60 9.08
C PHE A 72 14.70 4.85 9.49
N ILE A 73 13.95 5.44 8.56
CA ILE A 73 13.14 6.63 8.83
C ILE A 73 11.69 6.33 8.46
N TYR A 74 10.77 6.50 9.40
CA TYR A 74 9.34 6.29 9.20
C TYR A 74 8.62 7.61 8.92
N PHE A 75 7.81 7.61 7.87
CA PHE A 75 6.92 8.69 7.46
C PHE A 75 5.47 8.22 7.55
N PRO A 76 4.69 8.68 8.55
CA PRO A 76 3.27 8.35 8.63
C PRO A 76 2.52 8.92 7.42
N GLY A 77 1.74 8.12 6.70
CA GLY A 77 1.12 8.55 5.44
C GLY A 77 0.18 9.75 5.60
N ARG A 78 -0.60 9.77 6.69
CA ARG A 78 -1.56 10.86 6.99
C ARG A 78 -1.00 11.97 7.86
N ASN A 79 0.23 11.83 8.32
CA ASN A 79 0.93 12.85 9.10
C ASN A 79 2.42 12.80 8.80
N SER A 80 2.79 13.00 7.54
CA SER A 80 4.17 12.80 7.07
C SER A 80 5.17 13.84 7.59
N ASN A 81 4.69 14.88 8.29
CA ASN A 81 5.53 15.83 9.01
C ASN A 81 5.97 15.31 10.38
N ASN A 82 5.36 14.23 10.87
CA ASN A 82 5.73 13.58 12.11
C ASN A 82 6.64 12.36 11.82
N ASP A 83 7.67 12.59 11.02
CA ASP A 83 8.66 11.57 10.71
C ASP A 83 9.56 11.27 11.91
N ARG A 84 10.09 10.05 11.97
CA ARG A 84 10.94 9.60 13.08
C ARG A 84 11.94 8.55 12.65
N PHE A 85 13.12 8.59 13.26
CA PHE A 85 14.10 7.52 13.16
C PHE A 85 13.64 6.29 13.94
N LEU A 86 13.84 5.11 13.38
CA LEU A 86 13.56 3.85 14.03
C LEU A 86 14.86 3.12 14.37
N LYS A 87 14.85 2.40 15.49
CA LYS A 87 15.97 1.55 15.92
C LYS A 87 15.99 0.19 15.22
N LYS A 88 14.85 -0.23 14.66
CA LYS A 88 14.66 -1.52 14.00
C LYS A 88 13.95 -1.33 12.67
N PRO A 89 14.24 -2.16 11.66
CA PRO A 89 13.46 -2.18 10.43
C PRO A 89 12.00 -2.58 10.72
N PRO A 90 11.06 -2.21 9.84
CA PRO A 90 9.69 -2.71 9.94
C PRO A 90 9.70 -4.21 9.67
N ALA A 91 9.11 -5.00 10.57
CA ALA A 91 8.83 -6.39 10.29
C ALA A 91 7.85 -6.51 9.12
N TRP A 92 8.16 -7.37 8.18
CA TRP A 92 7.34 -7.64 6.99
C TRP A 92 7.06 -9.14 6.88
N GLY A 93 5.95 -9.48 6.22
CA GLY A 93 5.61 -10.87 5.88
C GLY A 93 5.89 -11.17 4.41
N LYS A 94 5.43 -10.29 3.51
CA LYS A 94 5.62 -10.38 2.07
C LYS A 94 5.99 -9.03 1.49
N LEU A 95 6.97 -9.03 0.60
CA LEU A 95 7.49 -7.87 -0.10
C LEU A 95 7.24 -8.02 -1.59
N VAL A 96 6.86 -6.93 -2.25
CA VAL A 96 6.74 -6.88 -3.71
C VAL A 96 7.34 -5.61 -4.27
N SER A 97 7.84 -5.64 -5.50
CA SER A 97 8.39 -4.46 -6.17
C SER A 97 7.53 -4.00 -7.35
N ASP A 98 7.88 -2.85 -7.95
CA ASP A 98 7.41 -2.35 -9.27
C ASP A 98 5.90 -2.13 -9.52
N ARG A 99 5.04 -2.33 -8.51
CA ARG A 99 3.59 -2.15 -8.66
C ARG A 99 3.03 -0.82 -8.15
N LEU A 100 3.70 -0.16 -7.21
CA LEU A 100 3.34 1.20 -6.77
C LEU A 100 4.30 2.21 -7.39
N GLN A 101 3.75 3.26 -8.00
CA GLN A 101 4.56 4.23 -8.72
C GLN A 101 5.21 5.26 -7.76
N PRO A 102 6.50 5.60 -7.96
CA PRO A 102 7.18 6.66 -7.22
C PRO A 102 6.67 8.05 -7.63
N VAL A 103 6.71 8.99 -6.69
CA VAL A 103 6.33 10.40 -6.91
C VAL A 103 7.11 11.08 -8.05
N TYR A 104 8.36 10.69 -8.25
CA TYR A 104 9.18 11.11 -9.39
C TYR A 104 9.58 9.90 -10.21
N PRO A 105 9.72 10.03 -11.55
CA PRO A 105 10.45 9.06 -12.34
C PRO A 105 11.84 8.83 -11.75
N ILE A 106 12.19 7.58 -11.53
CA ILE A 106 13.50 7.19 -11.04
C ILE A 106 14.36 6.87 -12.27
N PRO A 107 15.47 7.60 -12.49
CA PRO A 107 16.39 7.28 -13.57
C PRO A 107 17.04 5.93 -13.26
N GLU A 108 17.06 5.05 -14.25
CA GLU A 108 17.77 3.79 -14.14
C GLU A 108 19.28 4.05 -14.34
N ASP A 109 20.08 3.52 -13.43
CA ASP A 109 21.54 3.41 -13.56
C ASP A 109 21.97 1.95 -13.36
N LEU A 110 23.24 1.64 -13.65
CA LEU A 110 23.75 0.28 -13.60
C LEU A 110 23.66 -0.35 -12.19
N ASP A 111 23.84 0.45 -11.14
CA ASP A 111 23.72 -0.01 -9.76
C ASP A 111 22.28 -0.33 -9.40
N LEU A 112 21.35 0.59 -9.68
CA LEU A 112 19.94 0.42 -9.42
C LEU A 112 19.38 -0.78 -10.18
N LYS A 113 19.78 -0.94 -11.45
CA LYS A 113 19.41 -2.11 -12.26
C LYS A 113 19.91 -3.40 -11.62
N ALA A 114 21.19 -3.48 -11.24
CA ALA A 114 21.74 -4.68 -10.61
C ALA A 114 21.02 -5.02 -9.29
N ARG A 115 20.61 -4.02 -8.50
CA ARG A 115 19.84 -4.24 -7.27
C ARG A 115 18.41 -4.71 -7.55
N ASN A 116 17.75 -4.14 -8.55
CA ASN A 116 16.45 -4.61 -9.02
C ASN A 116 16.51 -6.07 -9.51
N ASP A 117 17.50 -6.41 -10.35
CA ASP A 117 17.65 -7.76 -10.91
C ASP A 117 17.89 -8.80 -9.80
N LYS A 118 18.64 -8.44 -8.75
CA LYS A 118 18.83 -9.31 -7.58
C LYS A 118 17.55 -9.45 -6.76
N TRP A 119 16.84 -8.34 -6.54
CA TRP A 119 15.55 -8.38 -5.84
C TRP A 119 14.52 -9.21 -6.59
N GLN A 120 14.44 -9.12 -7.92
CA GLN A 120 13.48 -9.88 -8.72
C GLN A 120 13.68 -11.39 -8.55
N LYS A 121 14.92 -11.87 -8.48
CA LYS A 121 15.21 -13.29 -8.20
C LYS A 121 14.72 -13.70 -6.81
N ILE A 122 15.01 -12.88 -5.80
CA ILE A 122 14.54 -13.12 -4.43
C ILE A 122 13.01 -13.09 -4.37
N GLU A 123 12.37 -12.13 -5.04
CA GLU A 123 10.92 -12.00 -5.09
C GLU A 123 10.28 -13.23 -5.75
N GLU A 124 10.87 -13.74 -6.84
CA GLU A 124 10.45 -14.99 -7.49
C GLU A 124 10.57 -16.21 -6.57
N ASP A 125 11.69 -16.33 -5.85
CA ASP A 125 11.94 -17.43 -4.90
C ASP A 125 11.02 -17.34 -3.65
N LEU A 126 10.58 -16.14 -3.28
CA LEU A 126 9.68 -15.89 -2.14
C LEU A 126 8.18 -15.98 -2.52
N ILE A 127 7.84 -16.07 -3.82
CA ILE A 127 6.48 -16.35 -4.26
C ILE A 127 6.24 -17.85 -4.11
N ASP A 128 6.15 -18.31 -2.86
CA ASP A 128 5.40 -19.53 -2.54
C ASP A 128 3.89 -19.24 -2.66
N ASP A 129 3.10 -20.30 -2.91
CA ASP A 129 1.63 -20.31 -3.11
C ASP A 129 0.80 -19.77 -1.92
N ASP A 130 1.44 -19.12 -0.96
CA ASP A 130 0.82 -18.56 0.22
C ASP A 130 -0.08 -17.36 -0.10
N PHE A 131 -1.36 -17.52 0.28
CA PHE A 131 -2.41 -16.54 0.09
C PHE A 131 -2.10 -15.23 0.85
N ILE A 132 -2.27 -14.10 0.14
CA ILE A 132 -2.20 -12.78 0.77
C ILE A 132 -3.51 -12.53 1.53
N PHE A 133 -3.48 -12.72 2.85
CA PHE A 133 -4.60 -12.33 3.70
C PHE A 133 -4.62 -10.82 3.90
N GLY A 134 -5.79 -10.21 3.66
CA GLY A 134 -6.08 -8.86 4.13
C GLY A 134 -6.20 -8.82 5.65
N ASP A 135 -6.72 -7.72 6.19
CA ASP A 135 -7.08 -7.67 7.62
C ASP A 135 -8.31 -8.55 7.87
N PRO A 136 -8.19 -9.68 8.59
CA PRO A 136 -9.33 -10.57 8.84
C PRO A 136 -10.39 -9.93 9.74
N THR A 137 -10.09 -8.80 10.39
CA THR A 137 -11.05 -8.06 11.21
C THR A 137 -11.71 -6.90 10.46
N LYS A 138 -11.32 -6.65 9.20
CA LYS A 138 -11.70 -5.48 8.41
C LYS A 138 -11.42 -4.14 9.12
N GLY A 139 -10.39 -4.08 9.97
CA GLY A 139 -10.09 -2.93 10.83
C GLY A 139 -11.13 -2.69 11.93
N GLY A 140 -11.98 -3.68 12.19
CA GLY A 140 -12.98 -3.66 13.26
C GLY A 140 -12.36 -3.96 14.62
N ARG A 141 -13.06 -3.54 15.68
CA ARG A 141 -12.77 -3.96 17.05
C ARG A 141 -13.99 -4.66 17.64
N GLN A 142 -13.78 -5.46 18.68
CA GLN A 142 -14.90 -5.98 19.45
C GLN A 142 -15.74 -4.84 20.02
N ALA A 143 -17.06 -4.96 19.89
CA ALA A 143 -18.02 -4.02 20.41
C ALA A 143 -18.05 -4.09 21.95
N THR A 144 -18.13 -2.92 22.59
CA THR A 144 -18.43 -2.85 24.03
C THR A 144 -19.92 -3.07 24.27
N PRO A 145 -20.37 -3.38 25.50
CA PRO A 145 -21.80 -3.50 25.80
C PRO A 145 -22.62 -2.27 25.37
N LYS A 146 -22.06 -1.07 25.57
CA LYS A 146 -22.66 0.19 25.12
C LYS A 146 -22.77 0.27 23.59
N ASP A 147 -21.75 -0.17 22.86
CA ASP A 147 -21.80 -0.23 21.40
C ASP A 147 -22.90 -1.18 20.91
N LEU A 148 -23.04 -2.33 21.57
CA LEU A 148 -24.06 -3.33 21.25
C LEU A 148 -25.47 -2.79 21.47
N GLU A 149 -25.70 -2.01 22.53
CA GLU A 149 -26.99 -1.38 22.79
C GLU A 149 -27.32 -0.29 21.75
N GLN A 150 -26.34 0.58 21.43
CA GLN A 150 -26.56 1.75 20.58
C GLN A 150 -26.60 1.44 19.07
N LEU A 151 -25.91 0.40 18.63
CA LEU A 151 -25.71 0.08 17.21
C LEU A 151 -26.41 -1.21 16.78
N LYS A 152 -27.31 -1.74 17.62
CA LYS A 152 -28.04 -2.98 17.33
C LYS A 152 -28.97 -2.81 16.13
N GLY A 153 -29.03 -3.86 15.30
CA GLY A 153 -30.05 -4.00 14.27
C GLY A 153 -29.85 -3.08 13.07
N PHE A 154 -30.98 -2.78 12.42
CA PHE A 154 -31.06 -2.01 11.19
C PHE A 154 -32.09 -0.89 11.36
N ASN A 155 -31.93 0.20 10.60
CA ASN A 155 -32.95 1.23 10.48
C ASN A 155 -34.12 0.76 9.59
N GLU A 156 -35.12 1.63 9.39
CA GLU A 156 -36.32 1.35 8.58
C GLU A 156 -36.00 0.99 7.12
N ASP A 157 -34.88 1.48 6.59
CA ASP A 157 -34.40 1.18 5.22
C ASP A 157 -33.60 -0.13 5.13
N GLY A 158 -33.45 -0.87 6.23
CA GLY A 158 -32.65 -2.10 6.30
C GLY A 158 -31.14 -1.86 6.28
N VAL A 159 -30.68 -0.67 6.65
CA VAL A 159 -29.27 -0.29 6.75
C VAL A 159 -28.80 -0.45 8.21
N PRO A 160 -27.58 -0.97 8.46
CA PRO A 160 -27.05 -1.10 9.81
C PRO A 160 -27.14 0.21 10.62
N THR A 161 -27.65 0.12 11.84
CA THR A 161 -27.78 1.26 12.75
C THR A 161 -26.44 1.98 12.93
N GLY A 162 -26.46 3.31 12.81
CA GLY A 162 -25.27 4.16 12.91
C GLY A 162 -24.60 4.51 11.57
N LEU A 163 -25.08 3.96 10.45
CA LEU A 163 -24.74 4.43 9.12
C LEU A 163 -25.73 5.50 8.63
N TYR A 164 -25.21 6.49 7.90
CA TYR A 164 -26.00 7.55 7.28
C TYR A 164 -25.36 7.96 5.94
N LYS A 165 -26.17 8.48 5.02
CA LYS A 165 -25.67 8.95 3.72
C LYS A 165 -24.83 10.21 3.87
N CYS A 166 -23.70 10.25 3.16
CA CYS A 166 -22.85 11.43 3.10
C CYS A 166 -23.56 12.53 2.28
N PRO A 167 -23.71 13.76 2.79
CA PRO A 167 -24.39 14.83 2.05
C PRO A 167 -23.68 15.25 0.75
N ALA A 168 -22.40 14.90 0.58
CA ALA A 168 -21.61 15.29 -0.59
C ALA A 168 -21.55 14.23 -1.70
N CYS A 169 -21.68 12.95 -1.37
CA CYS A 169 -21.55 11.87 -2.38
C CYS A 169 -22.62 10.79 -2.26
N GLU A 170 -23.54 10.92 -1.32
CA GLU A 170 -24.66 10.01 -1.04
C GLU A 170 -24.29 8.59 -0.61
N PHE A 171 -23.01 8.21 -0.69
CA PHE A 171 -22.50 6.97 -0.09
C PHE A 171 -22.58 6.99 1.43
N TYR A 172 -22.86 5.83 2.02
CA TYR A 172 -22.90 5.67 3.46
C TYR A 172 -21.55 5.90 4.13
N LYS A 173 -21.60 6.45 5.34
CA LYS A 173 -20.50 6.57 6.30
C LYS A 173 -21.06 6.43 7.71
N GLY A 174 -20.16 6.22 8.66
CA GLY A 174 -20.53 6.13 10.07
C GLY A 174 -19.86 4.95 10.74
N THR A 175 -20.42 4.52 11.86
CA THR A 175 -19.93 3.37 12.61
C THR A 175 -21.11 2.49 12.97
N CYS A 176 -20.99 1.20 12.75
CA CYS A 176 -22.06 0.22 13.02
C CYS A 176 -21.44 -1.11 13.47
N LEU A 177 -22.30 -2.06 13.82
CA LEU A 177 -21.91 -3.46 13.94
C LEU A 177 -21.91 -4.11 12.55
N ASP A 178 -20.90 -4.95 12.25
CA ASP A 178 -20.89 -5.70 11.00
C ASP A 178 -22.05 -6.71 10.99
N PRO A 179 -22.98 -6.63 10.01
CA PRO A 179 -24.15 -7.51 9.97
C PRO A 179 -23.81 -8.94 9.51
N SER A 180 -22.59 -9.17 9.01
CA SER A 180 -22.16 -10.49 8.55
C SER A 180 -21.99 -11.46 9.72
N PRO A 181 -22.52 -12.70 9.62
CA PRO A 181 -22.35 -13.72 10.67
C PRO A 181 -20.89 -14.01 11.01
N CYS A 182 -19.98 -13.92 10.03
CA CYS A 182 -18.55 -14.17 10.23
C CYS A 182 -17.84 -13.07 11.04
N PHE A 183 -18.49 -11.92 11.22
CA PHE A 183 -17.94 -10.74 11.90
C PHE A 183 -18.85 -10.26 13.04
N GLN A 184 -19.68 -11.17 13.58
CA GLN A 184 -20.64 -10.87 14.61
C GLN A 184 -19.97 -10.18 15.83
N GLY A 185 -20.55 -9.06 16.25
CA GLY A 185 -20.04 -8.29 17.39
C GLY A 185 -18.85 -7.37 17.07
N LEU A 186 -18.37 -7.34 15.83
CA LEU A 186 -17.37 -6.36 15.41
C LEU A 186 -18.01 -5.00 15.13
N LYS A 187 -17.51 -3.98 15.82
CA LYS A 187 -17.77 -2.58 15.50
C LYS A 187 -16.80 -2.12 14.42
N VAL A 188 -17.35 -1.70 13.27
CA VAL A 188 -16.59 -1.29 12.09
C VAL A 188 -16.93 0.14 11.70
N LYS A 189 -15.92 0.87 11.19
CA LYS A 189 -16.11 2.21 10.62
C LYS A 189 -16.26 2.13 9.11
N VAL A 190 -17.40 2.60 8.61
CA VAL A 190 -17.71 2.73 7.19
C VAL A 190 -17.35 4.14 6.73
N ARG A 191 -16.68 4.23 5.59
CA ARG A 191 -16.23 5.49 4.99
C ARG A 191 -16.86 5.66 3.61
N CYS A 192 -17.37 6.86 3.37
CA CYS A 192 -17.87 7.25 2.06
C CYS A 192 -16.71 7.56 1.09
N ARG A 193 -17.04 7.80 -0.18
CA ARG A 193 -16.04 8.11 -1.22
C ARG A 193 -15.26 9.40 -0.96
N CYS A 194 -15.86 10.40 -0.34
CA CYS A 194 -15.18 11.66 -0.01
C CYS A 194 -14.01 11.48 0.95
N GLU A 195 -14.02 10.41 1.76
CA GLU A 195 -12.93 10.09 2.70
C GLU A 195 -11.80 9.28 2.04
N ASN A 196 -11.87 9.01 0.74
CA ASN A 196 -10.80 8.39 -0.02
C ASN A 196 -9.70 9.39 -0.33
N ASP A 197 -8.67 9.37 0.52
CA ASP A 197 -7.48 10.19 0.42
C ASP A 197 -6.30 9.43 -0.22
N ASN A 198 -6.49 8.19 -0.67
CA ASN A 198 -5.45 7.35 -1.25
C ASN A 198 -5.30 7.61 -2.75
N LYS A 199 -4.26 8.37 -3.11
CA LYS A 199 -3.93 8.74 -4.49
C LYS A 199 -2.58 8.18 -4.92
N CYS A 200 -2.40 7.95 -6.21
CA CYS A 200 -1.08 7.63 -6.74
C CYS A 200 -0.17 8.84 -6.55
N ALA A 201 0.99 8.64 -5.92
CA ALA A 201 1.95 9.71 -5.68
C ALA A 201 2.54 10.30 -6.98
N ARG A 202 2.44 9.58 -8.10
CA ARG A 202 2.90 10.06 -9.42
C ARG A 202 1.86 10.89 -10.14
N CYS A 203 0.66 10.31 -10.36
CA CYS A 203 -0.33 10.90 -11.25
C CYS A 203 -1.49 11.61 -10.51
N GLY A 204 -1.55 11.51 -9.18
CA GLY A 204 -2.58 12.13 -8.35
C GLY A 204 -3.97 11.49 -8.45
N GLN A 205 -4.16 10.45 -9.28
CA GLN A 205 -5.42 9.75 -9.42
C GLN A 205 -5.67 8.78 -8.26
N PRO A 206 -6.93 8.48 -7.89
CA PRO A 206 -7.22 7.50 -6.86
C PRO A 206 -6.59 6.13 -7.15
N LEU A 207 -6.04 5.48 -6.11
CA LEU A 207 -5.49 4.12 -6.20
C LEU A 207 -6.61 3.06 -6.31
N SER A 208 -7.80 3.38 -5.80
CA SER A 208 -8.99 2.55 -5.82
C SER A 208 -10.23 3.45 -5.73
N GLN A 209 -11.41 2.91 -6.03
CA GLN A 209 -12.67 3.66 -5.99
C GLN A 209 -13.03 4.12 -4.57
N PHE A 210 -12.77 3.27 -3.56
CA PHE A 210 -12.94 3.59 -2.14
C PHE A 210 -11.58 3.61 -1.45
N ARG A 211 -11.53 4.19 -0.24
CA ARG A 211 -10.30 4.31 0.55
C ARG A 211 -9.70 2.93 0.84
N LEU A 212 -8.38 2.81 0.71
CA LEU A 212 -7.64 1.60 1.03
C LEU A 212 -7.68 1.34 2.54
N ASN A 213 -7.69 0.07 2.92
CA ASN A 213 -7.75 -0.40 4.31
C ASN A 213 -8.93 0.20 5.09
N ALA A 214 -10.09 0.25 4.43
CA ALA A 214 -11.31 0.80 5.02
C ALA A 214 -12.54 0.04 4.52
N ASN A 215 -13.63 0.21 5.26
CA ASN A 215 -14.91 -0.37 4.91
C ASN A 215 -15.79 0.62 4.14
N TYR A 216 -16.59 0.10 3.22
CA TYR A 216 -17.73 0.78 2.63
C TYR A 216 -18.98 -0.11 2.75
N TYR A 217 -20.17 0.50 2.78
CA TYR A 217 -21.42 -0.23 2.70
C TYR A 217 -21.88 -0.27 1.24
N ASP A 218 -22.17 -1.45 0.73
CA ASP A 218 -22.76 -1.64 -0.59
C ASP A 218 -24.26 -1.84 -0.46
N GLU A 219 -25.03 -0.92 -1.04
CA GLU A 219 -26.50 -0.98 -1.03
C GLU A 219 -27.03 -2.17 -1.82
N LYS A 220 -26.32 -2.60 -2.88
CA LYS A 220 -26.78 -3.70 -3.73
C LYS A 220 -26.75 -5.03 -2.99
N THR A 221 -25.63 -5.33 -2.34
CA THR A 221 -25.49 -6.55 -1.53
C THR A 221 -25.93 -6.36 -0.09
N ARG A 222 -26.39 -5.16 0.30
CA ARG A 222 -26.72 -4.76 1.68
C ARG A 222 -25.67 -5.17 2.72
N SER A 223 -24.39 -5.04 2.36
CA SER A 223 -23.28 -5.63 3.11
C SER A 223 -22.11 -4.67 3.28
N ILE A 224 -21.32 -4.90 4.32
CA ILE A 224 -20.10 -4.14 4.58
C ILE A 224 -18.91 -4.84 3.91
N TRP A 225 -18.34 -4.15 2.93
CA TRP A 225 -17.17 -4.58 2.19
C TRP A 225 -15.93 -3.87 2.69
N TYR A 226 -14.82 -4.58 2.72
CA TYR A 226 -13.50 -4.05 3.04
C TYR A 226 -12.70 -3.90 1.75
N VAL A 227 -12.02 -2.76 1.57
CA VAL A 227 -11.06 -2.56 0.47
C VAL A 227 -9.66 -2.89 0.96
N PRO A 228 -9.07 -4.02 0.52
CA PRO A 228 -7.71 -4.37 0.90
C PRO A 228 -6.69 -3.38 0.35
N GLY A 229 -5.64 -3.11 1.11
CA GLY A 229 -4.57 -2.21 0.66
C GLY A 229 -3.90 -2.65 -0.65
N PHE A 230 -3.79 -3.96 -0.89
CA PHE A 230 -3.15 -4.49 -2.11
C PHE A 230 -3.91 -4.12 -3.39
N THR A 231 -5.17 -3.68 -3.32
CA THR A 231 -5.90 -3.11 -4.47
C THR A 231 -5.15 -1.91 -5.07
N ALA A 232 -4.33 -1.20 -4.29
CA ALA A 232 -3.47 -0.12 -4.78
C ALA A 232 -2.53 -0.54 -5.91
N LEU A 233 -2.09 -1.79 -5.91
CA LEU A 233 -1.09 -2.32 -6.83
C LEU A 233 -1.65 -2.59 -8.24
N ASN A 234 -2.98 -2.51 -8.41
CA ASN A 234 -3.64 -2.60 -9.71
C ASN A 234 -3.70 -1.25 -10.44
N HIS A 235 -3.32 -0.16 -9.78
CA HIS A 235 -3.33 1.16 -10.39
C HIS A 235 -2.26 1.27 -11.48
N VAL A 236 -2.66 1.71 -12.67
CA VAL A 236 -1.73 2.05 -13.77
C VAL A 236 -1.88 3.53 -14.09
N CYS A 237 -0.77 4.28 -13.99
CA CYS A 237 -0.80 5.70 -14.33
C CYS A 237 -1.15 5.89 -15.82
N PRO A 238 -1.99 6.89 -16.17
CA PRO A 238 -2.43 7.11 -17.56
C PRO A 238 -1.29 7.35 -18.56
N ASP A 239 -0.16 7.92 -18.14
CA ASP A 239 1.02 8.11 -18.98
C ASP A 239 1.75 6.78 -19.26
N LEU A 240 1.69 5.83 -18.32
CA LEU A 240 2.30 4.50 -18.46
C LEU A 240 1.43 3.53 -19.26
N SER A 241 0.10 3.64 -19.16
CA SER A 241 -0.81 2.81 -19.97
C SER A 241 -0.64 3.09 -21.47
N LYS A 242 -0.49 4.37 -21.85
CA LYS A 242 -0.21 4.79 -23.24
C LYS A 242 1.10 4.21 -23.76
N LYS A 243 2.17 4.23 -22.95
CA LYS A 243 3.47 3.64 -23.32
C LYS A 243 3.37 2.14 -23.59
N ARG A 244 2.66 1.38 -22.75
CA ARG A 244 2.46 -0.07 -22.95
C ARG A 244 1.67 -0.38 -24.23
N ILE A 245 0.69 0.44 -24.60
CA ILE A 245 -0.08 0.29 -25.85
C ILE A 245 0.83 0.54 -27.05
N ILE A 246 1.62 1.63 -27.03
CA ILE A 246 2.55 1.96 -28.12
C ILE A 246 3.60 0.87 -28.30
N GLN A 247 4.23 0.39 -27.22
CA GLN A 247 5.20 -0.70 -27.27
C GLN A 247 4.61 -2.00 -27.83
N ARG A 248 3.37 -2.35 -27.46
CA ARG A 248 2.67 -3.52 -28.02
C ARG A 248 2.35 -3.35 -29.51
N ILE A 249 2.04 -2.15 -29.96
CA ILE A 249 1.80 -1.86 -31.38
C ILE A 249 3.11 -1.98 -32.17
N ILE A 250 4.22 -1.43 -31.65
CA ILE A 250 5.55 -1.52 -32.27
C ILE A 250 5.99 -2.99 -32.37
N LYS A 251 5.95 -3.74 -31.26
CA LYS A 251 6.31 -5.16 -31.25
C LYS A 251 5.46 -6.02 -32.18
N LYS A 252 4.17 -5.69 -32.36
CA LYS A 252 3.29 -6.36 -33.32
C LYS A 252 3.58 -6.01 -34.78
N ARG A 253 4.26 -4.90 -35.06
CA ARG A 253 4.70 -4.52 -36.41
C ARG A 253 6.03 -5.17 -36.74
N GLU A 254 6.98 -5.18 -35.81
CA GLU A 254 8.27 -5.87 -35.97
C GLU A 254 8.09 -7.37 -36.25
N VAL A 255 7.16 -8.05 -35.56
CA VAL A 255 6.84 -9.47 -35.83
C VAL A 255 6.15 -9.68 -37.19
N LYS A 256 5.55 -8.66 -37.78
CA LYS A 256 4.88 -8.75 -39.10
C LYS A 256 5.80 -8.40 -40.27
N ASP A 257 6.93 -7.77 -40.01
CA ASP A 257 7.92 -7.40 -41.02
C ASP A 257 9.06 -8.45 -41.11
N GLU A 258 8.96 -9.54 -40.34
CA GLU A 258 9.87 -10.70 -40.34
C GLU A 258 9.25 -11.98 -40.97
N ASP A 259 7.99 -11.91 -41.45
CA ASP A 259 7.27 -12.95 -42.21
C ASP A 259 7.12 -12.54 -43.70
#